data_AF-A0A959JIM3-F1
#
_entry.id   AF-A0A959JIM3-F1
#
_cell.length_a   1.000
_cell.length_b   1.000
_cell.length_c   1.000
_cell.angle_alpha   90.00
_cell.angle_beta   90.00
_cell.angle_gamma   90.00
#
_symmetry.space_group_name_H-M   'P 1'
#
loop_
_entity.id
_entity.type
_entity.pdbx_description
1 polymer ?
#
loop_
_entity_poly.entity_id
_entity_poly.type
_entity_poly.pdbx_seq_one_letter_code
_entity_poly.pdbx_strand_id
1 'polypeptide(L)'
;MRNLNNSLLLATVWVLMFTSSCLVVENKYEKIAPGIWRGTLTMESGVPAVEADVLGESIRTPEDDPVLLPFLFEVAYDENHEMHIELINGEERLPVDRIVFNRNRNTAQDTFVFYFDVLDSYLRGIYKEDIMDGEWVRANRENYRIPFVAHFGETSRFPPEIDPPSVDFSGRWAVQIETDTDHPFPAVGIFEQTGKHATGTFLTEKGDYRYLAGDVYGRTMRLSTFDGSHAYLFEAKMQPDGSILGTYWSGLRYKVLWNGKLNPEALLSDPDSIIALNPGTEKLSFAYPDENGKQIDLNDPEFQGKPKIIQMLGTWCPNCRDETNFLASYFTEHSNLNIAVIGLAFESYKDDGKNRDVIRTYREKMEVPYPILLAGHYDYDEIARKLPLLKDFIVFPTMIILDKNNQILRIHTGFSGPATPDYEPFTKAFDQYIQDLSKS
;
A
#
# COMPACT_ATOMS: atom_id res chain seq x y z
N MET A 1 38.12 25.83 -74.93
CA MET A 1 38.05 24.42 -74.51
C MET A 1 37.75 24.41 -73.02
N ARG A 2 36.54 23.96 -72.70
CA ARG A 2 35.89 24.01 -71.37
C ARG A 2 36.49 22.96 -70.42
N ASN A 3 36.50 23.33 -69.14
CA ASN A 3 36.16 22.53 -67.96
C ASN A 3 36.47 21.04 -68.02
N LEU A 4 37.41 20.60 -67.19
CA LEU A 4 37.33 19.41 -66.36
C LEU A 4 38.66 19.36 -65.61
N ASN A 5 38.67 19.53 -64.27
CA ASN A 5 39.59 18.82 -63.35
C ASN A 5 39.64 19.39 -61.93
N ASN A 6 39.10 20.58 -61.62
CA ASN A 6 39.13 21.09 -60.24
C ASN A 6 37.86 20.85 -59.42
N SER A 7 36.80 20.29 -60.01
CA SER A 7 35.53 20.03 -59.31
C SER A 7 35.48 18.66 -58.64
N LEU A 8 36.36 17.72 -58.99
CA LEU A 8 36.31 16.33 -58.49
C LEU A 8 37.08 16.12 -57.18
N LEU A 9 38.09 16.96 -56.89
CA LEU A 9 38.87 16.88 -55.64
C LEU A 9 38.17 17.57 -54.45
N LEU A 10 37.38 18.62 -54.70
CA LEU A 10 36.59 19.27 -53.64
C LEU A 10 35.30 18.51 -53.30
N ALA A 11 34.73 17.76 -54.25
CA ALA A 11 33.58 16.92 -54.00
C ALA A 11 33.91 15.66 -53.18
N THR A 12 35.15 15.17 -53.23
CA THR A 12 35.58 14.00 -52.46
C THR A 12 35.95 14.33 -51.02
N VAL A 13 36.39 15.57 -50.72
CA VAL A 13 36.68 15.99 -49.33
C VAL A 13 35.42 16.41 -48.57
N TRP A 14 34.37 16.89 -49.26
CA TRP A 14 33.10 17.24 -48.62
C TRP A 14 32.17 16.03 -48.36
N VAL A 15 32.29 14.95 -49.13
CA VAL A 15 31.48 13.73 -48.90
C VAL A 15 32.08 12.84 -47.78
N LEU A 16 33.35 13.03 -47.42
CA LEU A 16 34.03 12.29 -46.34
C LEU A 16 33.89 12.92 -44.94
N MET A 17 33.29 14.12 -44.80
CA MET A 17 33.03 14.74 -43.49
C MET A 17 31.60 14.53 -42.95
N PHE A 18 30.71 13.86 -43.70
CA PHE A 18 29.35 13.55 -43.22
C PHE A 18 29.16 12.11 -42.75
N THR A 19 30.21 11.29 -42.75
CA THR A 19 30.19 9.94 -42.19
C THR A 19 31.12 9.91 -40.98
N SER A 20 30.58 10.15 -39.77
CA SER A 20 31.11 9.77 -38.43
C SER A 20 30.72 10.76 -37.33
N SER A 21 29.51 11.31 -37.35
CA SER A 21 28.87 11.72 -36.10
C SER A 21 27.55 10.96 -35.99
N CYS A 22 27.66 9.64 -35.84
CA CYS A 22 26.73 9.00 -34.93
C CYS A 22 26.95 9.72 -33.59
N LEU A 23 26.05 10.62 -33.23
CA LEU A 23 25.83 10.99 -31.85
C LEU A 23 25.47 9.69 -31.15
N VAL A 24 26.48 8.95 -30.70
CA VAL A 24 26.29 7.94 -29.69
C VAL A 24 25.97 8.77 -28.46
N VAL A 25 24.69 8.88 -28.14
CA VAL A 25 24.29 9.21 -26.78
C VAL A 25 24.91 8.10 -25.95
N GLU A 26 26.02 8.39 -25.27
CA GLU A 26 26.55 7.51 -24.25
C GLU A 26 25.46 7.41 -23.18
N ASN A 27 24.62 6.38 -23.29
CA ASN A 27 23.78 5.98 -22.18
C ASN A 27 24.74 5.65 -21.05
N LYS A 28 24.76 6.52 -20.04
CA LYS A 28 25.73 6.49 -18.95
C LYS A 28 25.63 5.23 -18.08
N TYR A 29 24.60 4.41 -18.31
CA TYR A 29 24.28 3.18 -17.58
C TYR A 29 23.74 2.10 -18.52
N GLU A 30 24.10 0.83 -18.30
CA GLU A 30 23.66 -0.32 -19.11
C GLU A 30 22.20 -0.74 -18.87
N LYS A 31 21.57 -0.21 -17.82
CA LYS A 31 20.18 -0.48 -17.39
C LYS A 31 19.46 0.84 -17.08
N ILE A 32 18.66 0.89 -16.01
CA ILE A 32 17.90 2.07 -15.56
C ILE A 32 18.84 3.07 -14.88
N ALA A 33 18.68 4.37 -15.16
CA ALA A 33 19.49 5.41 -14.53
C ALA A 33 19.30 5.45 -12.99
N PRO A 34 20.40 5.48 -12.20
CA PRO A 34 20.33 5.59 -10.76
C PRO A 34 19.93 7.00 -10.31
N GLY A 35 19.22 7.07 -9.19
CA GLY A 35 18.71 8.28 -8.58
C GLY A 35 17.19 8.27 -8.44
N ILE A 36 16.63 9.44 -8.17
CA ILE A 36 15.18 9.61 -7.92
C ILE A 36 14.40 9.64 -9.22
N TRP A 37 13.29 8.93 -9.20
CA TRP A 37 12.26 8.91 -10.23
C TRP A 37 10.92 9.33 -9.63
N ARG A 38 10.15 10.13 -10.37
CA ARG A 38 8.75 10.37 -10.06
C ARG A 38 7.87 9.49 -10.93
N GLY A 39 7.23 8.51 -10.30
CA GLY A 39 6.16 7.73 -10.89
C GLY A 39 4.82 8.47 -10.80
N THR A 40 3.94 8.21 -11.76
CA THR A 40 2.57 8.70 -11.77
C THR A 40 1.64 7.57 -12.21
N LEU A 41 0.58 7.33 -11.44
CA LEU A 41 -0.54 6.47 -11.82
C LEU A 41 -1.70 7.31 -12.32
N THR A 42 -2.29 6.91 -13.44
CA THR A 42 -3.43 7.61 -14.05
C THR A 42 -4.74 6.98 -13.60
N MET A 43 -5.50 7.68 -12.76
CA MET A 43 -6.82 7.27 -12.28
C MET A 43 -7.92 7.82 -13.18
N GLU A 44 -9.13 7.25 -13.10
CA GLU A 44 -10.28 7.75 -13.87
C GLU A 44 -10.63 9.19 -13.50
N SER A 45 -10.96 10.01 -14.52
CA SER A 45 -11.32 11.42 -14.35
C SER A 45 -12.65 11.61 -13.62
N GLY A 46 -12.91 12.86 -13.25
CA GLY A 46 -14.15 13.31 -12.60
C GLY A 46 -14.04 13.41 -11.08
N VAL A 47 -14.58 14.50 -10.52
CA VAL A 47 -14.76 14.72 -9.08
C VAL A 47 -16.08 14.04 -8.66
N PRO A 48 -16.22 13.52 -7.43
CA PRO A 48 -17.55 13.20 -6.92
C PRO A 48 -18.47 14.44 -7.03
N ALA A 49 -19.75 14.23 -7.34
CA ALA A 49 -20.66 15.33 -7.66
C ALA A 49 -20.79 16.30 -6.48
N VAL A 50 -20.25 17.51 -6.62
CA VAL A 50 -20.44 18.60 -5.66
C VAL A 50 -20.98 19.81 -6.38
N GLU A 51 -21.94 20.50 -5.76
CA GLU A 51 -22.33 21.83 -6.21
C GLU A 51 -21.08 22.74 -6.25
N ALA A 52 -20.96 23.45 -7.37
CA ALA A 52 -19.88 24.36 -7.73
C ALA A 52 -19.44 25.34 -6.63
N ASP A 53 -20.32 25.65 -5.69
CA ASP A 53 -20.17 26.70 -4.68
C ASP A 53 -19.45 26.23 -3.40
N VAL A 54 -19.33 24.92 -3.15
CA VAL A 54 -18.77 24.39 -1.88
C VAL A 54 -17.25 24.14 -1.95
N LEU A 55 -16.71 23.73 -3.10
CA LEU A 55 -15.28 23.43 -3.24
C LEU A 55 -14.41 24.69 -3.53
N GLY A 56 -15.06 25.78 -3.97
CA GLY A 56 -14.37 26.90 -4.64
C GLY A 56 -13.68 26.43 -5.93
N GLU A 57 -13.26 27.37 -6.77
CA GLU A 57 -12.70 27.06 -8.10
C GLU A 57 -11.41 26.20 -8.11
N SER A 58 -10.83 25.88 -6.94
CA SER A 58 -9.50 25.25 -6.83
C SER A 58 -9.47 23.73 -6.58
N ILE A 59 -10.61 23.06 -6.35
CA ILE A 59 -10.69 21.58 -6.23
C ILE A 59 -11.50 21.03 -7.41
N ARG A 60 -11.22 21.54 -8.61
CA ARG A 60 -11.75 20.99 -9.86
C ARG A 60 -10.60 20.41 -10.66
N THR A 61 -10.53 19.10 -10.74
CA THR A 61 -10.00 18.49 -11.97
C THR A 61 -11.11 18.63 -13.00
N PRO A 62 -10.88 19.29 -14.16
CA PRO A 62 -11.85 19.31 -15.25
C PRO A 62 -12.36 17.88 -15.54
N GLU A 63 -13.64 17.72 -15.89
CA GLU A 63 -14.25 16.39 -16.13
C GLU A 63 -13.48 15.53 -17.15
N ASP A 64 -12.69 16.18 -18.01
CA ASP A 64 -11.91 15.57 -19.08
C ASP A 64 -10.42 15.35 -18.77
N ASP A 65 -9.89 15.85 -17.63
CA ASP A 65 -8.47 15.68 -17.28
C ASP A 65 -8.25 14.45 -16.38
N PRO A 66 -7.25 13.60 -16.70
CA PRO A 66 -6.92 12.46 -15.86
C PRO A 66 -6.43 12.90 -14.48
N VAL A 67 -6.88 12.20 -13.43
CA VAL A 67 -6.34 12.42 -12.07
C VAL A 67 -5.02 11.67 -11.94
N LEU A 68 -3.97 12.40 -11.64
CA LEU A 68 -2.61 11.86 -11.54
C LEU A 68 -2.25 11.64 -10.07
N LEU A 69 -1.90 10.41 -9.72
CA LEU A 69 -1.35 10.07 -8.40
C LEU A 69 0.16 9.95 -8.53
N PRO A 70 0.94 10.93 -8.05
CA PRO A 70 2.39 10.84 -8.10
C PRO A 70 2.95 10.06 -6.92
N PHE A 71 4.09 9.42 -7.11
CA PHE A 71 4.89 8.82 -6.04
C PHE A 71 6.38 8.87 -6.42
N LEU A 72 7.25 8.71 -5.43
CA LEU A 72 8.69 8.73 -5.63
C LEU A 72 9.27 7.34 -5.42
N PHE A 73 10.31 7.02 -6.18
CA PHE A 73 11.15 5.86 -5.92
C PHE A 73 12.60 6.18 -6.27
N GLU A 74 13.53 5.48 -5.64
CA GLU A 74 14.95 5.59 -5.92
C GLU A 74 15.46 4.32 -6.59
N VAL A 75 16.27 4.49 -7.63
CA VAL A 75 17.03 3.41 -8.26
C VAL A 75 18.47 3.51 -7.77
N ALA A 76 18.96 2.47 -7.11
CA ALA A 76 20.33 2.37 -6.62
C ALA A 76 21.02 1.13 -7.19
N TYR A 77 22.35 1.13 -7.15
CA TYR A 77 23.16 -0.04 -7.48
C TYR A 77 24.13 -0.31 -6.35
N ASP A 78 24.32 -1.58 -6.02
CA ASP A 78 25.33 -1.99 -5.05
C ASP A 78 26.73 -2.17 -5.68
N GLU A 79 27.69 -2.59 -4.86
CA GLU A 79 29.08 -2.84 -5.27
C GLU A 79 29.20 -3.94 -6.34
N ASN A 80 28.21 -4.83 -6.46
CA ASN A 80 28.15 -5.90 -7.46
C ASN A 80 27.40 -5.49 -8.74
N HIS A 81 26.99 -4.22 -8.84
CA HIS A 81 26.13 -3.71 -9.92
C HIS A 81 24.75 -4.38 -9.99
N GLU A 82 24.26 -4.93 -8.87
CA GLU A 82 22.87 -5.34 -8.73
C GLU A 82 22.00 -4.10 -8.50
N MET A 83 20.85 -4.06 -9.17
CA MET A 83 19.94 -2.92 -9.14
C MET A 83 18.93 -3.12 -8.02
N HIS A 84 18.79 -2.10 -7.17
CA HIS A 84 17.85 -2.03 -6.06
C HIS A 84 16.88 -0.87 -6.29
N ILE A 85 15.60 -1.06 -5.97
CA ILE A 85 14.58 -0.02 -6.10
C ILE A 85 13.81 0.07 -4.80
N GLU A 86 13.64 1.28 -4.28
CA GLU A 86 12.84 1.55 -3.09
C GLU A 86 11.76 2.59 -3.40
N LEU A 87 10.50 2.29 -3.10
CA LEU A 87 9.45 3.28 -3.05
C LEU A 87 9.66 4.18 -1.83
N ILE A 88 9.39 5.47 -2.00
CA ILE A 88 9.57 6.49 -0.98
C ILE A 88 8.19 7.03 -0.63
N ASN A 89 7.72 6.82 0.61
CA ASN A 89 6.46 7.35 1.12
C ASN A 89 6.73 8.12 2.43
N GLY A 90 7.16 9.38 2.29
CA GLY A 90 7.62 10.17 3.43
C GLY A 90 8.87 9.54 4.05
N GLU A 91 8.77 9.09 5.29
CA GLU A 91 9.85 8.40 6.00
C GLU A 91 9.96 6.91 5.62
N GLU A 92 8.89 6.31 5.10
CA GLU A 92 8.91 4.91 4.67
C GLU A 92 9.80 4.73 3.43
N ARG A 93 10.62 3.68 3.48
CA ARG A 93 11.34 3.11 2.35
C ARG A 93 10.85 1.68 2.17
N LEU A 94 10.24 1.39 1.03
CA LEU A 94 9.69 0.08 0.74
C LEU A 94 10.45 -0.53 -0.46
N PRO A 95 11.27 -1.58 -0.24
CA PRO A 95 12.01 -2.21 -1.32
C PRO A 95 11.07 -2.95 -2.29
N VAL A 96 11.45 -2.95 -3.56
CA VAL A 96 10.87 -3.81 -4.59
C VAL A 96 11.47 -5.21 -4.46
N ASP A 97 10.62 -6.23 -4.31
CA ASP A 97 11.04 -7.61 -3.98
C ASP A 97 11.90 -8.26 -5.06
N ARG A 98 11.56 -7.99 -6.33
CA ARG A 98 12.24 -8.60 -7.47
C ARG A 98 12.13 -7.70 -8.68
N ILE A 99 13.26 -7.50 -9.34
CA ILE A 99 13.37 -6.63 -10.50
C ILE A 99 13.83 -7.44 -11.71
N VAL A 100 13.07 -7.34 -12.80
CA VAL A 100 13.40 -7.96 -14.07
C VAL A 100 13.60 -6.85 -15.09
N PHE A 101 14.79 -6.75 -15.68
CA PHE A 101 15.10 -5.81 -16.75
C PHE A 101 15.67 -6.57 -17.95
N ASN A 102 15.00 -6.48 -19.10
CA ASN A 102 15.31 -7.29 -20.28
C ASN A 102 15.13 -6.48 -21.56
N ARG A 103 15.81 -6.89 -22.63
CA ARG A 103 15.55 -6.37 -23.98
C ARG A 103 14.61 -7.28 -24.76
N ASN A 104 13.48 -6.74 -25.20
CA ASN A 104 12.55 -7.47 -26.05
C ASN A 104 13.16 -7.66 -27.45
N ARG A 105 13.37 -8.92 -27.86
CA ARG A 105 14.02 -9.24 -29.14
C ARG A 105 13.19 -8.88 -30.37
N ASN A 106 11.86 -8.77 -30.23
CA ASN A 106 10.96 -8.46 -31.33
C ASN A 106 10.82 -6.95 -31.55
N THR A 107 10.74 -6.16 -30.47
CA THR A 107 10.57 -4.70 -30.55
C THR A 107 11.87 -3.92 -30.40
N ALA A 108 12.96 -4.61 -30.00
CA ALA A 108 14.26 -4.05 -29.65
C ALA A 108 14.24 -3.03 -28.49
N GLN A 109 13.13 -2.95 -27.75
CA GLN A 109 12.92 -2.07 -26.60
C GLN A 109 13.39 -2.73 -25.31
N ASP A 110 13.90 -1.91 -24.40
CA ASP A 110 14.16 -2.33 -23.03
C ASP A 110 12.84 -2.37 -22.25
N THR A 111 12.68 -3.41 -21.43
CA THR A 111 11.46 -3.73 -20.69
C THR A 111 11.82 -3.97 -19.23
N PHE A 112 10.93 -3.55 -18.34
CA PHE A 112 11.09 -3.77 -16.91
C PHE A 112 9.84 -4.43 -16.32
N VAL A 113 10.04 -5.16 -15.23
CA VAL A 113 8.98 -5.58 -14.31
C VAL A 113 9.50 -5.44 -12.88
N PHE A 114 8.80 -4.67 -12.05
CA PHE A 114 9.06 -4.49 -10.62
C PHE A 114 7.97 -5.23 -9.85
N TYR A 115 8.33 -6.30 -9.16
CA TYR A 115 7.40 -7.15 -8.45
C TYR A 115 7.30 -6.75 -6.98
N PHE A 116 6.05 -6.72 -6.50
CA PHE A 116 5.69 -6.68 -5.08
C PHE A 116 5.11 -8.05 -4.75
N ASP A 117 6.00 -9.05 -4.60
CA ASP A 117 5.68 -10.48 -4.53
C ASP A 117 4.64 -10.76 -3.42
N VAL A 118 4.79 -10.14 -2.24
CA VAL A 118 3.88 -10.31 -1.10
C VAL A 118 2.48 -9.73 -1.38
N LEU A 119 2.42 -8.66 -2.19
CA LEU A 119 1.19 -7.92 -2.50
C LEU A 119 0.52 -8.41 -3.79
N ASP A 120 1.14 -9.40 -4.44
CA ASP A 120 0.69 -10.01 -5.68
C ASP A 120 0.37 -8.98 -6.78
N SER A 121 1.30 -8.04 -6.92
CA SER A 121 1.21 -6.93 -7.87
C SER A 121 2.57 -6.63 -8.49
N TYR A 122 2.57 -5.90 -9.60
CA TYR A 122 3.80 -5.48 -10.26
C TYR A 122 3.60 -4.25 -11.12
N LEU A 123 4.64 -3.43 -11.25
CA LEU A 123 4.77 -2.46 -12.33
C LEU A 123 5.46 -3.14 -13.52
N ARG A 124 4.97 -2.94 -14.73
CA ARG A 124 5.66 -3.39 -15.95
C ARG A 124 5.60 -2.33 -17.02
N GLY A 125 6.59 -2.29 -17.89
CA GLY A 125 6.59 -1.35 -18.99
C GLY A 125 7.82 -1.41 -19.87
N ILE A 126 7.96 -0.38 -20.69
CA ILE A 126 9.14 -0.09 -21.49
C ILE A 126 9.95 1.02 -20.83
N TYR A 127 11.26 0.91 -20.93
CA TYR A 127 12.20 1.93 -20.52
C TYR A 127 12.83 2.55 -21.76
N LYS A 128 12.79 3.88 -21.86
CA LYS A 128 13.43 4.61 -22.95
C LYS A 128 14.00 5.92 -22.40
N GLU A 129 15.32 6.02 -22.41
CA GLU A 129 16.04 7.20 -21.91
C GLU A 129 15.60 7.51 -20.47
N ASP A 130 15.04 8.68 -20.22
CA ASP A 130 14.65 9.17 -18.90
C ASP A 130 13.17 8.89 -18.57
N ILE A 131 12.52 7.97 -19.30
CA ILE A 131 11.09 7.67 -19.19
C ILE A 131 10.84 6.17 -19.04
N MET A 132 9.97 5.83 -18.08
CA MET A 132 9.30 4.53 -17.99
C MET A 132 7.84 4.71 -18.38
N ASP A 133 7.33 3.88 -19.29
CA ASP A 133 5.93 3.90 -19.74
C ASP A 133 5.35 2.49 -19.64
N GLY A 134 4.24 2.34 -18.93
CA GLY A 134 3.70 1.04 -18.60
C GLY A 134 2.41 1.07 -17.78
N GLU A 135 2.29 0.08 -16.90
CA GLU A 135 1.10 -0.12 -16.07
C GLU A 135 1.46 -0.80 -14.74
N TRP A 136 0.72 -0.45 -13.70
CA TRP A 136 0.61 -1.23 -12.48
C TRP A 136 -0.48 -2.28 -12.64
N VAL A 137 -0.17 -3.53 -12.32
CA VAL A 137 -1.10 -4.67 -12.42
C VAL A 137 -1.27 -5.31 -11.06
N ARG A 138 -2.52 -5.58 -10.68
CA ARG A 138 -2.84 -6.42 -9.52
C ARG A 138 -3.28 -7.80 -9.99
N ALA A 139 -2.45 -8.82 -9.78
CA ALA A 139 -2.71 -10.16 -10.30
C ALA A 139 -3.89 -10.84 -9.60
N ASN A 140 -4.12 -10.49 -8.33
CA ASN A 140 -5.24 -10.98 -7.54
C ASN A 140 -6.61 -10.38 -7.90
N ARG A 141 -6.67 -9.47 -8.89
CA ARG A 141 -7.92 -8.84 -9.35
C ARG A 141 -8.12 -9.06 -10.84
N GLU A 142 -9.32 -9.46 -11.21
CA GLU A 142 -9.66 -9.68 -12.61
C GLU A 142 -9.55 -8.38 -13.40
N ASN A 143 -8.70 -8.43 -14.42
CA ASN A 143 -8.45 -7.36 -15.34
C ASN A 143 -8.04 -5.99 -14.77
N TYR A 144 -7.49 -5.96 -13.56
CA TYR A 144 -7.14 -4.71 -12.88
C TYR A 144 -5.75 -4.21 -13.27
N ARG A 145 -5.71 -3.03 -13.89
CA ARG A 145 -4.48 -2.34 -14.27
C ARG A 145 -4.67 -0.83 -14.23
N ILE A 146 -3.62 -0.09 -13.88
CA ILE A 146 -3.59 1.37 -13.87
C ILE A 146 -2.41 1.83 -14.72
N PRO A 147 -2.59 2.73 -15.70
CA PRO A 147 -1.48 3.28 -16.48
C PRO A 147 -0.44 3.93 -15.55
N PHE A 148 0.83 3.73 -15.88
CA PHE A 148 1.97 4.19 -15.11
C PHE A 148 2.98 4.87 -16.04
N VAL A 149 3.45 6.05 -15.63
CA VAL A 149 4.57 6.73 -16.28
C VAL A 149 5.55 7.19 -15.19
N ALA A 150 6.85 7.08 -15.42
CA ALA A 150 7.85 7.69 -14.55
C ALA A 150 8.90 8.49 -15.31
N HIS A 151 9.36 9.56 -14.68
CA HIS A 151 10.39 10.46 -15.21
C HIS A 151 11.59 10.54 -14.27
N PHE A 152 12.79 10.48 -14.84
CA PHE A 152 14.04 10.58 -14.10
C PHE A 152 14.32 12.01 -13.62
N GLY A 153 14.91 12.14 -12.42
CA GLY A 153 15.41 13.41 -11.90
C GLY A 153 14.35 14.34 -11.31
N GLU A 154 13.08 13.94 -11.34
CA GLU A 154 11.97 14.68 -10.74
C GLU A 154 11.86 14.37 -9.24
N THR A 155 12.48 15.20 -8.41
CA THR A 155 12.57 14.95 -6.96
C THR A 155 11.37 15.46 -6.15
N SER A 156 10.51 16.30 -6.75
CA SER A 156 9.29 16.80 -6.10
C SER A 156 8.12 15.89 -6.42
N ARG A 157 7.44 15.37 -5.39
CA ARG A 157 6.29 14.46 -5.55
C ARG A 157 5.18 15.12 -6.38
N PHE A 158 4.74 16.30 -5.98
CA PHE A 158 3.79 17.08 -6.78
C PHE A 158 4.53 18.09 -7.65
N PRO A 159 3.98 18.49 -8.82
CA PRO A 159 4.48 19.63 -9.56
C PRO A 159 4.59 20.86 -8.64
N PRO A 160 5.69 21.62 -8.70
CA PRO A 160 5.88 22.75 -7.81
C PRO A 160 4.85 23.83 -8.10
N GLU A 161 4.12 24.26 -7.07
CA GLU A 161 3.29 25.47 -7.14
C GLU A 161 3.97 26.65 -6.45
N ILE A 162 3.63 27.86 -6.91
CA ILE A 162 4.29 29.10 -6.48
C ILE A 162 3.71 29.61 -5.15
N ASP A 163 2.48 29.25 -4.81
CA ASP A 163 1.79 29.80 -3.64
C ASP A 163 2.34 29.18 -2.33
N PRO A 164 3.02 29.95 -1.46
CA PRO A 164 3.53 29.41 -0.21
C PRO A 164 2.38 29.00 0.72
N PRO A 165 2.62 28.05 1.64
CA PRO A 165 1.64 27.71 2.67
C PRO A 165 1.16 28.95 3.44
N SER A 166 -0.15 29.11 3.53
CA SER A 166 -0.84 30.18 4.28
C SER A 166 -1.56 29.67 5.53
N VAL A 167 -1.58 28.35 5.71
CA VAL A 167 -2.17 27.62 6.83
C VAL A 167 -1.27 26.45 7.22
N ASP A 168 -1.54 25.91 8.41
CA ASP A 168 -0.88 24.71 8.94
C ASP A 168 -1.93 23.61 9.14
N PHE A 169 -1.73 22.45 8.51
CA PHE A 169 -2.60 21.28 8.62
C PHE A 169 -2.27 20.38 9.81
N SER A 170 -1.16 20.64 10.51
CA SER A 170 -0.67 19.78 11.59
C SER A 170 -1.71 19.56 12.69
N GLY A 171 -1.84 18.31 13.12
CA GLY A 171 -2.69 17.93 14.24
C GLY A 171 -3.56 16.70 13.97
N ARG A 172 -4.43 16.44 14.95
CA ARG A 172 -5.40 15.34 14.93
C ARG A 172 -6.77 15.88 14.56
N TRP A 173 -7.41 15.25 13.59
CA TRP A 173 -8.65 15.72 12.97
C TRP A 173 -9.72 14.64 13.09
N ALA A 174 -10.90 14.99 13.60
CA ALA A 174 -12.08 14.14 13.48
C ALA A 174 -12.60 14.24 12.03
N VAL A 175 -12.63 13.11 11.33
CA VAL A 175 -12.91 13.02 9.89
C VAL A 175 -14.16 12.18 9.64
N GLN A 176 -14.91 12.56 8.60
CA GLN A 176 -15.93 11.71 7.97
C GLN A 176 -15.53 11.50 6.50
N ILE A 177 -15.45 10.24 6.07
CA ILE A 177 -15.17 9.85 4.67
C ILE A 177 -16.47 9.38 4.03
N GLU A 178 -16.60 9.52 2.71
CA GLU A 178 -17.83 9.23 1.93
C GLU A 178 -18.98 10.16 2.27
N THR A 179 -18.69 11.43 2.53
CA THR A 179 -19.70 12.44 2.90
C THR A 179 -20.67 12.78 1.76
N ASP A 180 -20.36 12.31 0.56
CA ASP A 180 -21.13 12.36 -0.68
C ASP A 180 -21.94 11.08 -0.96
N THR A 181 -21.92 10.10 -0.05
CA THR A 181 -22.70 8.86 -0.13
C THR A 181 -23.70 8.75 1.03
N ASP A 182 -24.57 7.73 0.99
CA ASP A 182 -25.51 7.44 2.08
C ASP A 182 -24.86 6.74 3.29
N HIS A 183 -23.56 6.44 3.22
CA HIS A 183 -22.83 5.63 4.19
C HIS A 183 -21.50 6.27 4.65
N PRO A 184 -21.52 7.53 5.13
CA PRO A 184 -20.31 8.13 5.67
C PRO A 184 -19.81 7.34 6.87
N PHE A 185 -18.49 7.23 7.01
CA PHE A 185 -17.87 6.53 8.14
C PHE A 185 -16.80 7.39 8.82
N PRO A 186 -16.59 7.20 10.15
CA PRO A 186 -15.62 7.97 10.90
C PRO A 186 -14.19 7.54 10.59
N ALA A 187 -13.30 8.53 10.55
CA ALA A 187 -11.85 8.35 10.52
C ALA A 187 -11.18 9.40 11.42
N VAL A 188 -9.89 9.22 11.68
CA VAL A 188 -9.07 10.24 12.34
C VAL A 188 -7.88 10.56 11.45
N GLY A 189 -7.81 11.81 10.97
CA GLY A 189 -6.65 12.31 10.21
C GLY A 189 -5.55 12.76 11.16
N ILE A 190 -4.31 12.33 10.93
CA ILE A 190 -3.14 12.75 11.69
C ILE A 190 -2.15 13.30 10.68
N PHE A 191 -1.87 14.61 10.76
CA PHE A 191 -1.00 15.29 9.83
C PHE A 191 0.12 16.01 10.56
N GLU A 192 1.28 16.08 9.91
CA GLU A 192 2.41 16.89 10.31
C GLU A 192 2.86 17.73 9.11
N GLN A 193 3.13 19.01 9.35
CA GLN A 193 3.58 19.93 8.32
C GLN A 193 4.87 20.62 8.76
N THR A 194 5.89 20.57 7.90
CA THR A 194 7.14 21.34 8.06
C THR A 194 7.35 22.22 6.83
N GLY A 195 7.08 23.52 7.01
CA GLY A 195 7.09 24.46 5.89
C GLY A 195 6.01 24.08 4.87
N LYS A 196 6.44 23.75 3.64
CA LYS A 196 5.53 23.27 2.58
C LYS A 196 5.34 21.77 2.55
N HIS A 197 6.17 20.99 3.24
CA HIS A 197 6.07 19.53 3.20
C HIS A 197 5.08 19.06 4.24
N ALA A 198 4.26 18.09 3.87
CA ALA A 198 3.30 17.47 4.76
C ALA A 198 3.35 15.94 4.67
N THR A 199 3.16 15.30 5.81
CA THR A 199 3.00 13.86 5.97
C THR A 199 1.76 13.57 6.79
N GLY A 200 1.29 12.33 6.75
CA GLY A 200 0.23 11.90 7.65
C GLY A 200 -0.36 10.55 7.31
N THR A 201 -1.46 10.25 7.99
CA THR A 201 -2.25 9.04 7.79
C THR A 201 -3.70 9.30 8.20
N PHE A 202 -4.59 8.37 7.85
CA PHE A 202 -5.94 8.30 8.38
C PHE A 202 -6.09 6.99 9.15
N LEU A 203 -6.47 7.07 10.41
CA LEU A 203 -6.94 5.93 11.18
C LEU A 203 -8.40 5.65 10.83
N THR A 204 -8.74 4.38 10.68
CA THR A 204 -10.10 3.86 10.53
C THR A 204 -10.31 2.69 11.48
N GLU A 205 -11.55 2.24 11.65
CA GLU A 205 -11.85 1.05 12.46
C GLU A 205 -11.24 -0.25 11.90
N LYS A 206 -10.69 -0.22 10.68
CA LYS A 206 -10.04 -1.36 10.01
C LYS A 206 -8.50 -1.29 10.04
N GLY A 207 -7.94 -0.26 10.66
CA GLY A 207 -6.52 0.08 10.58
C GLY A 207 -6.30 1.42 9.89
N ASP A 208 -5.13 1.65 9.31
CA ASP A 208 -4.76 2.98 8.81
C ASP A 208 -4.43 3.01 7.31
N TYR A 209 -4.23 4.22 6.77
CA TYR A 209 -3.89 4.46 5.37
C TYR A 209 -2.38 4.62 5.12
N ARG A 210 -1.56 4.15 6.08
CA ARG A 210 -0.10 4.14 6.06
C ARG A 210 0.49 5.53 5.80
N TYR A 211 1.73 5.55 5.33
CA TYR A 211 2.51 6.75 5.11
C TYR A 211 2.00 7.51 3.88
N LEU A 212 1.30 8.62 4.11
CA LEU A 212 0.98 9.61 3.09
C LEU A 212 2.03 10.72 3.12
N ALA A 213 2.43 11.19 1.94
CA ALA A 213 3.40 12.28 1.83
C ALA A 213 3.02 13.24 0.71
N GLY A 214 3.41 14.50 0.86
CA GLY A 214 3.19 15.52 -0.15
C GLY A 214 3.48 16.91 0.35
N ASP A 215 2.67 17.86 -0.12
CA ASP A 215 2.97 19.27 0.01
C ASP A 215 1.71 20.12 0.24
N VAL A 216 1.93 21.30 0.80
CA VAL A 216 0.93 22.34 1.06
C VAL A 216 1.24 23.57 0.22
N TYR A 217 0.22 24.08 -0.45
CA TYR A 217 0.27 25.26 -1.31
C TYR A 217 -0.93 26.16 -0.98
N GLY A 218 -0.68 27.39 -0.55
CA GLY A 218 -1.73 28.29 -0.09
C GLY A 218 -2.56 27.68 1.04
N ARG A 219 -3.80 27.28 0.75
CA ARG A 219 -4.73 26.63 1.70
C ARG A 219 -5.04 25.17 1.34
N THR A 220 -4.29 24.60 0.40
CA THR A 220 -4.52 23.26 -0.14
C THR A 220 -3.36 22.35 0.27
N MET A 221 -3.67 21.17 0.77
CA MET A 221 -2.72 20.08 1.01
C MET A 221 -2.99 18.96 0.01
N ARG A 222 -1.94 18.40 -0.58
CA ARG A 222 -2.01 17.18 -1.39
C ARG A 222 -1.10 16.14 -0.78
N LEU A 223 -1.63 14.94 -0.57
CA LEU A 223 -0.88 13.79 -0.10
C LEU A 223 -1.13 12.61 -1.00
N SER A 224 -0.11 11.79 -1.25
CA SER A 224 -0.28 10.52 -1.95
C SER A 224 0.57 9.42 -1.34
N THR A 225 0.19 8.18 -1.63
CA THR A 225 1.02 7.01 -1.39
C THR A 225 0.85 6.00 -2.50
N PHE A 226 1.95 5.32 -2.82
CA PHE A 226 1.95 4.09 -3.59
C PHE A 226 2.91 3.12 -2.92
N ASP A 227 2.42 1.94 -2.56
CA ASP A 227 3.17 0.93 -1.81
C ASP A 227 3.11 -0.46 -2.47
N GLY A 228 2.65 -0.52 -3.72
CA GLY A 228 2.41 -1.78 -4.44
C GLY A 228 1.07 -2.46 -4.12
N SER A 229 0.32 -2.03 -3.11
CA SER A 229 -1.06 -2.50 -2.85
C SER A 229 -2.09 -1.37 -2.91
N HIS A 230 -1.70 -0.23 -2.36
CA HIS A 230 -2.45 1.00 -2.30
C HIS A 230 -1.95 2.00 -3.33
N ALA A 231 -2.89 2.78 -3.81
CA ALA A 231 -2.68 3.94 -4.64
C ALA A 231 -3.67 4.98 -4.11
N TYR A 232 -3.26 5.76 -3.10
CA TYR A 232 -4.09 6.79 -2.50
C TYR A 232 -3.67 8.19 -2.93
N LEU A 233 -4.65 9.03 -3.22
CA LEU A 233 -4.48 10.46 -3.42
C LEU A 233 -5.51 11.19 -2.57
N PHE A 234 -5.04 12.06 -1.69
CA PHE A 234 -5.84 12.97 -0.90
C PHE A 234 -5.56 14.40 -1.33
N GLU A 235 -6.61 15.15 -1.59
CA GLU A 235 -6.53 16.61 -1.65
C GLU A 235 -7.42 17.19 -0.57
N ALA A 236 -6.95 18.24 0.09
CA ALA A 236 -7.62 18.85 1.21
C ALA A 236 -7.51 20.36 1.11
N LYS A 237 -8.60 21.09 1.33
CA LYS A 237 -8.60 22.55 1.38
C LYS A 237 -9.15 23.02 2.71
N MET A 238 -8.38 23.86 3.39
CA MET A 238 -8.80 24.47 4.64
C MET A 238 -9.80 25.59 4.38
N GLN A 239 -11.00 25.44 4.90
CA GLN A 239 -12.08 26.40 4.82
C GLN A 239 -11.82 27.62 5.73
N PRO A 240 -12.47 28.77 5.49
CA PRO A 240 -12.29 29.97 6.33
C PRO A 240 -12.63 29.76 7.80
N ASP A 241 -13.52 28.82 8.12
CA ASP A 241 -13.92 28.46 9.48
C ASP A 241 -12.94 27.50 10.18
N GLY A 242 -11.85 27.11 9.51
CA GLY A 242 -10.84 26.19 10.01
C GLY A 242 -11.17 24.71 9.83
N SER A 243 -12.32 24.36 9.26
CA SER A 243 -12.61 22.99 8.84
C SER A 243 -11.86 22.61 7.57
N ILE A 244 -11.77 21.31 7.28
CA ILE A 244 -11.22 20.78 6.03
C ILE A 244 -12.35 20.19 5.20
N LEU A 245 -12.32 20.47 3.91
CA LEU A 245 -13.03 19.73 2.89
C LEU A 245 -12.01 19.12 1.94
N GLY A 246 -12.18 17.85 1.61
CA GLY A 246 -11.24 17.15 0.75
C GLY A 246 -11.87 16.09 -0.12
N THR A 247 -11.04 15.57 -1.00
CA THR A 247 -11.33 14.49 -1.93
C THR A 247 -10.33 13.37 -1.67
N TYR A 248 -10.77 12.13 -1.88
CA TYR A 248 -9.96 10.93 -1.69
C TYR A 248 -10.16 10.01 -2.89
N TRP A 249 -9.07 9.62 -3.55
CA TRP A 249 -9.03 8.58 -4.58
C TRP A 249 -8.28 7.35 -4.08
N SER A 250 -8.80 6.18 -4.46
CA SER A 250 -8.20 4.87 -4.15
C SER A 250 -8.20 3.98 -5.38
N GLY A 251 -7.00 3.77 -5.94
CA GLY A 251 -6.81 2.99 -7.16
C GLY A 251 -7.57 3.58 -8.35
N LEU A 252 -7.99 2.72 -9.29
CA LEU A 252 -8.48 3.18 -10.59
C LEU A 252 -9.75 4.04 -10.56
N ARG A 253 -10.75 3.70 -9.72
CA ARG A 253 -12.11 4.26 -9.83
C ARG A 253 -12.71 4.83 -8.54
N TYR A 254 -12.27 4.34 -7.37
CA TYR A 254 -12.91 4.75 -6.12
C TYR A 254 -12.51 6.19 -5.83
N LYS A 255 -13.52 7.04 -5.62
CA LYS A 255 -13.36 8.46 -5.34
C LYS A 255 -14.53 8.98 -4.53
N VAL A 256 -14.25 9.73 -3.46
CA VAL A 256 -15.25 10.21 -2.51
C VAL A 256 -14.83 11.57 -1.92
N LEU A 257 -15.78 12.24 -1.27
CA LEU A 257 -15.51 13.40 -0.44
C LEU A 257 -15.24 13.00 1.01
N TRP A 258 -14.48 13.84 1.70
CA TRP A 258 -14.33 13.78 3.13
C TRP A 258 -14.29 15.18 3.74
N ASN A 259 -14.67 15.30 5.01
CA ASN A 259 -14.51 16.52 5.77
C ASN A 259 -13.81 16.26 7.09
N GLY A 260 -13.17 17.28 7.64
CA GLY A 260 -12.39 17.19 8.87
C GLY A 260 -12.55 18.41 9.76
N LYS A 261 -12.55 18.18 11.08
CA LYS A 261 -12.45 19.24 12.09
C LYS A 261 -11.33 18.94 13.06
N LEU A 262 -10.51 19.95 13.36
CA LEU A 262 -9.41 19.79 14.30
C LEU A 262 -9.97 19.36 15.66
N ASN A 263 -9.49 18.22 16.15
CA ASN A 263 -9.88 17.67 17.43
C ASN A 263 -8.73 16.81 17.98
N PRO A 264 -7.91 17.38 18.90
CA PRO A 264 -6.82 16.66 19.56
C PRO A 264 -7.25 15.36 20.27
N GLU A 265 -8.52 15.26 20.65
CA GLU A 265 -9.10 14.11 21.38
C GLU A 265 -9.94 13.21 20.45
N ALA A 266 -9.78 13.30 19.13
CA ALA A 266 -10.53 12.46 18.20
C ALA A 266 -10.15 10.98 18.38
N LEU A 267 -11.12 10.14 18.69
CA LEU A 267 -10.95 8.71 18.90
C LEU A 267 -11.95 7.94 18.03
N LEU A 268 -11.55 6.73 17.65
CA LEU A 268 -12.43 5.75 17.03
C LEU A 268 -13.04 4.84 18.10
N SER A 269 -13.94 3.96 17.68
CA SER A 269 -14.47 2.90 18.53
C SER A 269 -13.33 2.04 19.09
N ASP A 270 -13.51 1.54 20.32
CA ASP A 270 -12.55 0.61 20.92
C ASP A 270 -12.48 -0.67 20.07
N PRO A 271 -11.29 -1.02 19.52
CA PRO A 271 -11.12 -2.19 18.66
C PRO A 271 -11.52 -3.50 19.33
N ASP A 272 -11.57 -3.56 20.67
CA ASP A 272 -11.99 -4.75 21.40
C ASP A 272 -13.52 -4.91 21.50
N SER A 273 -14.28 -3.90 21.07
CA SER A 273 -15.73 -3.82 21.21
C SER A 273 -16.49 -3.88 19.88
N ILE A 274 -15.78 -3.83 18.74
CA ILE A 274 -16.38 -3.75 17.40
C ILE A 274 -17.11 -5.04 17.05
N ILE A 275 -16.48 -6.19 17.29
CA ILE A 275 -17.04 -7.50 16.96
C ILE A 275 -17.65 -8.13 18.21
N ALA A 276 -18.93 -8.46 18.12
CA ALA A 276 -19.65 -9.18 19.18
C ALA A 276 -19.68 -10.69 18.92
N LEU A 277 -19.77 -11.47 20.00
CA LEU A 277 -20.04 -12.91 19.92
C LEU A 277 -21.53 -13.20 19.88
N ASN A 278 -21.91 -14.25 19.15
CA ASN A 278 -23.23 -14.83 19.31
C ASN A 278 -23.37 -15.46 20.72
N PRO A 279 -24.52 -15.32 21.40
CA PRO A 279 -24.69 -15.87 22.75
C PRO A 279 -24.49 -17.39 22.77
N GLY A 280 -23.65 -17.89 23.69
CA GLY A 280 -23.41 -19.33 23.86
C GLY A 280 -22.38 -19.92 22.89
N THR A 281 -21.63 -19.09 22.15
CA THR A 281 -20.58 -19.51 21.21
C THR A 281 -19.20 -18.98 21.62
N GLU A 282 -18.80 -19.21 22.87
CA GLU A 282 -17.54 -18.69 23.41
C GLU A 282 -16.33 -19.58 23.09
N LYS A 283 -16.55 -20.78 22.54
CA LYS A 283 -15.50 -21.74 22.18
C LYS A 283 -15.24 -21.75 20.68
N LEU A 284 -13.99 -21.50 20.28
CA LEU A 284 -13.57 -21.63 18.88
C LEU A 284 -13.18 -23.09 18.56
N SER A 285 -13.51 -23.55 17.35
CA SER A 285 -13.07 -24.82 16.79
C SER A 285 -12.98 -24.71 15.28
N PHE A 286 -11.91 -25.21 14.69
CA PHE A 286 -11.75 -25.30 13.24
C PHE A 286 -10.74 -26.37 12.85
N ALA A 287 -10.81 -26.80 11.59
CA ALA A 287 -9.79 -27.58 10.92
C ALA A 287 -9.67 -27.11 9.47
N TYR A 288 -8.48 -26.66 9.07
CA TYR A 288 -8.22 -26.10 7.75
C TYR A 288 -6.86 -26.56 7.20
N PRO A 289 -6.70 -26.63 5.87
CA PRO A 289 -5.42 -27.00 5.26
C PRO A 289 -4.39 -25.86 5.37
N ASP A 290 -3.13 -26.21 5.61
CA ASP A 290 -1.98 -25.32 5.43
C ASP A 290 -1.63 -25.10 3.94
N GLU A 291 -0.54 -24.39 3.67
CA GLU A 291 -0.06 -24.11 2.31
C GLU A 291 0.37 -25.35 1.51
N ASN A 292 0.54 -26.50 2.19
CA ASN A 292 0.90 -27.79 1.60
C ASN A 292 -0.32 -28.73 1.49
N GLY A 293 -1.50 -28.28 1.94
CA GLY A 293 -2.73 -29.09 1.96
C GLY A 293 -2.84 -30.03 3.16
N LYS A 294 -1.93 -29.96 4.14
CA LYS A 294 -2.03 -30.73 5.38
C LYS A 294 -3.11 -30.09 6.25
N GLN A 295 -4.08 -30.88 6.67
CA GLN A 295 -5.10 -30.42 7.62
C GLN A 295 -4.47 -30.16 9.00
N ILE A 296 -4.78 -29.00 9.56
CA ILE A 296 -4.40 -28.57 10.90
C ILE A 296 -5.68 -28.26 11.67
N ASP A 297 -5.85 -28.91 12.83
CA ASP A 297 -6.99 -28.74 13.72
C ASP A 297 -6.56 -27.94 14.96
N LEU A 298 -7.41 -27.03 15.43
CA LEU A 298 -7.16 -26.25 16.65
C LEU A 298 -6.93 -27.13 17.90
N ASN A 299 -7.42 -28.37 17.88
CA ASN A 299 -7.27 -29.37 18.93
C ASN A 299 -6.07 -30.31 18.72
N ASP A 300 -5.22 -30.08 17.71
CA ASP A 300 -4.02 -30.88 17.50
C ASP A 300 -3.09 -30.83 18.74
N PRO A 301 -2.36 -31.92 19.05
CA PRO A 301 -1.55 -32.02 20.27
C PRO A 301 -0.56 -30.86 20.49
N GLU A 302 -0.07 -30.24 19.42
CA GLU A 302 0.86 -29.11 19.48
C GLU A 302 0.26 -27.82 20.05
N PHE A 303 -1.06 -27.66 19.97
CA PHE A 303 -1.81 -26.49 20.45
C PHE A 303 -2.53 -26.75 21.79
N GLN A 304 -2.64 -28.00 22.23
CA GLN A 304 -3.31 -28.35 23.47
C GLN A 304 -2.60 -27.76 24.70
N GLY A 305 -3.38 -27.27 25.66
CA GLY A 305 -2.84 -26.72 26.92
C GLY A 305 -2.17 -25.35 26.80
N LYS A 306 -2.20 -24.72 25.61
CA LYS A 306 -1.63 -23.39 25.36
C LYS A 306 -2.73 -22.36 25.11
N PRO A 307 -2.64 -21.15 25.67
CA PRO A 307 -3.33 -19.99 25.13
C PRO A 307 -2.94 -19.79 23.65
N LYS A 308 -3.83 -19.18 22.88
CA LYS A 308 -3.67 -19.09 21.42
C LYS A 308 -4.01 -17.71 20.89
N ILE A 309 -3.31 -17.28 19.86
CA ILE A 309 -3.65 -16.12 19.05
C ILE A 309 -4.06 -16.62 17.67
N ILE A 310 -5.27 -16.27 17.25
CA ILE A 310 -5.79 -16.56 15.93
C ILE A 310 -5.78 -15.26 15.14
N GLN A 311 -4.91 -15.19 14.14
CA GLN A 311 -4.80 -14.05 13.24
C GLN A 311 -5.73 -14.27 12.05
N MET A 312 -6.82 -13.52 11.94
CA MET A 312 -7.65 -13.52 10.74
C MET A 312 -7.07 -12.54 9.73
N LEU A 313 -6.70 -13.03 8.55
CA LEU A 313 -6.00 -12.24 7.55
C LEU A 313 -6.42 -12.61 6.11
N GLY A 314 -5.94 -11.82 5.16
CA GLY A 314 -5.76 -12.25 3.78
C GLY A 314 -4.42 -11.71 3.29
N THR A 315 -3.68 -12.47 2.48
CA THR A 315 -2.35 -12.04 2.00
C THR A 315 -2.40 -10.75 1.17
N TRP A 316 -3.58 -10.44 0.61
CA TRP A 316 -3.89 -9.23 -0.16
C TRP A 316 -4.18 -7.98 0.70
N CYS A 317 -4.25 -8.11 2.03
CA CYS A 317 -4.63 -7.05 2.97
C CYS A 317 -3.38 -6.39 3.59
N PRO A 318 -3.11 -5.09 3.33
CA PRO A 318 -1.87 -4.46 3.82
C PRO A 318 -1.81 -4.25 5.33
N ASN A 319 -2.92 -3.93 6.00
CA ASN A 319 -2.93 -3.83 7.46
C ASN A 319 -2.68 -5.20 8.12
N CYS A 320 -3.10 -6.28 7.45
CA CYS A 320 -2.79 -7.65 7.87
C CYS A 320 -1.29 -7.94 7.76
N ARG A 321 -0.61 -7.34 6.76
CA ARG A 321 0.85 -7.42 6.62
C ARG A 321 1.58 -6.75 7.77
N ASP A 322 1.14 -5.57 8.22
CA ASP A 322 1.73 -4.93 9.39
C ASP A 322 1.50 -5.73 10.67
N GLU A 323 0.30 -6.27 10.86
CA GLU A 323 0.01 -7.15 11.99
C GLU A 323 0.86 -8.43 11.94
N THR A 324 1.01 -9.06 10.76
CA THR A 324 1.88 -10.23 10.59
C THR A 324 3.34 -9.88 10.89
N ASN A 325 3.86 -8.76 10.39
CA ASN A 325 5.24 -8.32 10.69
C ASN A 325 5.45 -8.16 12.20
N PHE A 326 4.48 -7.54 12.87
CA PHE A 326 4.51 -7.37 14.32
C PHE A 326 4.50 -8.72 15.05
N LEU A 327 3.56 -9.61 14.73
CA LEU A 327 3.45 -10.92 15.38
C LEU A 327 4.66 -11.82 15.08
N ALA A 328 5.13 -11.87 13.84
CA ALA A 328 6.28 -12.66 13.44
C ALA A 328 7.55 -12.21 14.19
N SER A 329 7.80 -10.90 14.25
CA SER A 329 8.93 -10.33 15.00
C SER A 329 8.78 -10.63 16.50
N TYR A 330 7.61 -10.35 17.07
CA TYR A 330 7.35 -10.54 18.50
C TYR A 330 7.57 -11.99 18.94
N PHE A 331 7.05 -12.97 18.20
CA PHE A 331 7.19 -14.39 18.55
C PHE A 331 8.54 -15.00 18.17
N THR A 332 9.29 -14.35 17.29
CA THR A 332 10.71 -14.68 17.07
C THR A 332 11.54 -14.25 18.28
N GLU A 333 11.33 -13.02 18.78
CA GLU A 333 12.03 -12.47 19.95
C GLU A 333 11.61 -13.16 21.27
N HIS A 334 10.35 -13.60 21.37
CA HIS A 334 9.77 -14.22 22.56
C HIS A 334 9.44 -15.70 22.37
N SER A 335 10.33 -16.44 21.70
CA SER A 335 10.15 -17.86 21.34
C SER A 335 9.96 -18.82 22.53
N ASN A 336 10.21 -18.37 23.76
CA ASN A 336 10.00 -19.13 25.00
C ASN A 336 8.57 -19.00 25.57
N LEU A 337 7.72 -18.13 25.02
CA LEU A 337 6.35 -18.00 25.48
C LEU A 337 5.54 -19.26 25.15
N ASN A 338 4.80 -19.76 26.13
CA ASN A 338 3.93 -20.93 25.94
C ASN A 338 2.60 -20.54 25.28
N ILE A 339 2.66 -19.89 24.12
CA ILE A 339 1.50 -19.42 23.35
C ILE A 339 1.61 -19.94 21.93
N ALA A 340 0.49 -20.41 21.37
CA ALA A 340 0.42 -20.78 19.97
C ALA A 340 -0.15 -19.63 19.13
N VAL A 341 0.37 -19.45 17.92
CA VAL A 341 -0.18 -18.51 16.93
C VAL A 341 -0.62 -19.30 15.71
N ILE A 342 -1.77 -18.96 15.13
CA ILE A 342 -2.30 -19.60 13.92
C ILE A 342 -2.92 -18.50 13.05
N GLY A 343 -2.48 -18.39 11.79
CA GLY A 343 -3.14 -17.55 10.80
C GLY A 343 -4.30 -18.27 10.13
N LEU A 344 -5.44 -17.59 9.97
CA LEU A 344 -6.59 -18.03 9.20
C LEU A 344 -6.78 -17.09 8.00
N ALA A 345 -6.27 -17.53 6.85
CA ALA A 345 -6.27 -16.78 5.61
C ALA A 345 -7.61 -16.94 4.86
N PHE A 346 -8.20 -15.81 4.49
CA PHE A 346 -9.35 -15.71 3.60
C PHE A 346 -8.91 -15.04 2.30
N GLU A 347 -8.75 -15.85 1.25
CA GLU A 347 -7.99 -15.44 0.06
C GLU A 347 -8.86 -15.05 -1.13
N SER A 348 -8.34 -14.16 -1.97
CA SER A 348 -9.11 -13.54 -3.06
C SER A 348 -9.22 -14.40 -4.32
N TYR A 349 -8.36 -15.42 -4.52
CA TYR A 349 -8.50 -16.28 -5.69
C TYR A 349 -9.62 -17.30 -5.49
N LYS A 350 -10.28 -17.65 -6.58
CA LYS A 350 -11.25 -18.76 -6.64
C LYS A 350 -10.59 -20.14 -6.65
N ASP A 351 -9.30 -20.21 -6.98
CA ASP A 351 -8.54 -21.44 -7.06
C ASP A 351 -7.72 -21.66 -5.79
N ASP A 352 -8.00 -22.76 -5.08
CA ASP A 352 -7.32 -23.08 -3.82
C ASP A 352 -5.82 -23.36 -4.00
N GLY A 353 -5.40 -23.84 -5.17
CA GLY A 353 -4.00 -24.03 -5.49
C GLY A 353 -3.24 -22.70 -5.45
N LYS A 354 -3.77 -21.71 -6.18
CA LYS A 354 -3.24 -20.34 -6.16
C LYS A 354 -3.29 -19.71 -4.77
N ASN A 355 -4.38 -19.90 -4.02
CA ASN A 355 -4.48 -19.39 -2.65
C ASN A 355 -3.37 -19.97 -1.76
N ARG A 356 -3.12 -21.29 -1.83
CA ARG A 356 -2.01 -21.92 -1.10
C ARG A 356 -0.64 -21.41 -1.56
N ASP A 357 -0.47 -21.15 -2.86
CA ASP A 357 0.78 -20.60 -3.39
C ASP A 357 1.06 -19.20 -2.86
N VAL A 358 0.07 -18.30 -2.84
CA VAL A 358 0.27 -16.95 -2.27
C VAL A 358 0.45 -16.98 -0.76
N ILE A 359 -0.23 -17.88 -0.03
CA ILE A 359 0.02 -18.09 1.41
C ILE A 359 1.45 -18.56 1.65
N ARG A 360 1.97 -19.48 0.83
CA ARG A 360 3.36 -19.95 0.91
C ARG A 360 4.34 -18.80 0.70
N THR A 361 4.18 -18.04 -0.38
CA THR A 361 5.03 -16.87 -0.66
C THR A 361 4.96 -15.85 0.47
N TYR A 362 3.76 -15.55 0.97
CA TYR A 362 3.56 -14.62 2.08
C TYR A 362 4.30 -15.08 3.34
N ARG A 363 4.10 -16.34 3.75
CA ARG A 363 4.77 -16.92 4.92
C ARG A 363 6.29 -16.94 4.79
N GLU A 364 6.82 -17.31 3.61
CA GLU A 364 8.26 -17.37 3.36
C GLU A 364 8.90 -15.98 3.37
N LYS A 365 8.31 -15.01 2.64
CA LYS A 365 8.85 -13.64 2.50
C LYS A 365 8.74 -12.81 3.78
N MET A 366 7.71 -13.07 4.57
CA MET A 366 7.46 -12.40 5.84
C MET A 366 8.05 -13.16 7.03
N GLU A 367 8.78 -14.26 6.78
CA GLU A 367 9.46 -15.08 7.78
C GLU A 367 8.54 -15.54 8.93
N VAL A 368 7.28 -15.88 8.61
CA VAL A 368 6.25 -16.15 9.63
C VAL A 368 6.54 -17.50 10.33
N PRO A 369 6.78 -17.50 11.67
CA PRO A 369 7.23 -18.70 12.39
C PRO A 369 6.09 -19.66 12.76
N TYR A 370 4.84 -19.32 12.39
CA TYR A 370 3.64 -20.06 12.72
C TYR A 370 2.84 -20.46 11.47
N PRO A 371 1.95 -21.47 11.55
CA PRO A 371 1.17 -21.90 10.40
C PRO A 371 0.14 -20.84 9.97
N ILE A 372 -0.04 -20.70 8.66
CA ILE A 372 -1.14 -19.94 8.05
C ILE A 372 -2.00 -20.93 7.27
N LEU A 373 -3.28 -21.02 7.63
CA LEU A 373 -4.22 -21.98 7.08
C LEU A 373 -5.15 -21.29 6.09
N LEU A 374 -5.47 -21.96 4.98
CA LEU A 374 -6.49 -21.51 4.05
C LEU A 374 -7.89 -21.80 4.65
N ALA A 375 -8.46 -20.82 5.34
CA ALA A 375 -9.75 -20.95 6.02
C ALA A 375 -10.94 -20.88 5.05
N GLY A 376 -10.81 -20.07 3.98
CA GLY A 376 -11.81 -19.94 2.92
C GLY A 376 -11.46 -18.86 1.90
N HIS A 377 -12.42 -18.49 1.08
CA HIS A 377 -12.30 -17.35 0.17
C HIS A 377 -12.70 -16.04 0.86
N TYR A 378 -12.21 -14.92 0.33
CA TYR A 378 -12.69 -13.59 0.70
C TYR A 378 -14.12 -13.35 0.17
N ASP A 379 -15.08 -13.87 0.92
CA ASP A 379 -16.51 -13.81 0.65
C ASP A 379 -17.26 -13.75 2.00
N TYR A 380 -18.14 -12.76 2.17
CA TYR A 380 -18.81 -12.52 3.45
C TYR A 380 -19.66 -13.71 3.92
N ASP A 381 -20.38 -14.36 3.00
CA ASP A 381 -21.24 -15.50 3.33
C ASP A 381 -20.41 -16.73 3.70
N GLU A 382 -19.25 -16.92 3.05
CA GLU A 382 -18.30 -17.96 3.43
C GLU A 382 -17.68 -17.72 4.80
N ILE A 383 -17.18 -16.51 5.06
CA ILE A 383 -16.58 -16.16 6.35
C ILE A 383 -17.59 -16.38 7.48
N ALA A 384 -18.83 -15.88 7.31
CA ALA A 384 -19.90 -16.06 8.29
C ALA A 384 -20.24 -17.54 8.55
N ARG A 385 -20.24 -18.40 7.51
CA ARG A 385 -20.45 -19.85 7.67
C ARG A 385 -19.29 -20.55 8.37
N LYS A 386 -18.06 -20.09 8.12
CA LYS A 386 -16.82 -20.68 8.67
C LYS A 386 -16.58 -20.27 10.12
N LEU A 387 -17.06 -19.08 10.51
CA LEU A 387 -16.93 -18.52 11.85
C LEU A 387 -18.28 -18.02 12.36
N PRO A 388 -19.28 -18.92 12.51
CA PRO A 388 -20.65 -18.54 12.86
C PRO A 388 -20.81 -17.95 14.27
N LEU A 389 -19.74 -17.97 15.07
CA LEU A 389 -19.71 -17.39 16.40
C LEU A 389 -19.46 -15.88 16.39
N LEU A 390 -18.86 -15.34 15.32
CA LEU A 390 -18.58 -13.92 15.17
C LEU A 390 -19.80 -13.26 14.53
N LYS A 391 -20.45 -12.39 15.28
CA LYS A 391 -21.60 -11.63 14.79
C LYS A 391 -21.10 -10.49 13.91
N ASP A 392 -21.67 -10.37 12.71
CA ASP A 392 -21.40 -9.27 11.78
C ASP A 392 -19.90 -9.06 11.47
N PHE A 393 -19.13 -10.17 11.35
CA PHE A 393 -17.70 -10.12 11.01
C PHE A 393 -17.45 -9.55 9.60
N ILE A 394 -16.74 -8.42 9.51
CA ILE A 394 -16.49 -7.73 8.23
C ILE A 394 -15.05 -7.13 8.13
N VAL A 395 -14.15 -7.40 9.09
CA VAL A 395 -12.90 -6.61 9.18
C VAL A 395 -11.65 -7.48 9.28
N PHE A 396 -10.74 -7.28 8.31
CA PHE A 396 -9.38 -7.79 8.34
C PHE A 396 -8.40 -6.63 8.60
N PRO A 397 -7.34 -6.83 9.39
CA PRO A 397 -7.12 -8.01 10.23
C PRO A 397 -8.10 -8.07 11.42
N THR A 398 -8.22 -9.26 12.02
CA THR A 398 -8.82 -9.42 13.35
C THR A 398 -8.02 -10.44 14.14
N MET A 399 -7.65 -10.09 15.38
CA MET A 399 -6.92 -10.97 16.28
C MET A 399 -7.85 -11.52 17.36
N ILE A 400 -7.97 -12.85 17.44
CA ILE A 400 -8.76 -13.53 18.46
C ILE A 400 -7.82 -14.22 19.44
N ILE A 401 -7.92 -13.87 20.71
CA ILE A 401 -7.10 -14.45 21.78
C ILE A 401 -7.93 -15.47 22.56
N LEU A 402 -7.39 -16.68 22.68
CA LEU A 402 -8.01 -17.82 23.33
C LEU A 402 -7.26 -18.24 24.60
N ASP A 403 -7.99 -18.78 25.56
CA ASP A 403 -7.42 -19.52 26.68
C ASP A 403 -6.95 -20.93 26.25
N LYS A 404 -6.38 -21.69 27.20
CA LYS A 404 -5.93 -23.07 26.97
C LYS A 404 -7.04 -24.08 26.65
N ASN A 405 -8.30 -23.71 26.87
CA ASN A 405 -9.49 -24.51 26.58
C ASN A 405 -10.22 -24.08 25.30
N ASN A 406 -9.62 -23.17 24.51
CA ASN A 406 -10.17 -22.56 23.30
C ASN A 406 -11.35 -21.60 23.54
N GLN A 407 -11.50 -21.08 24.76
CA GLN A 407 -12.46 -20.02 25.07
C GLN A 407 -11.92 -18.67 24.62
N ILE A 408 -12.75 -17.88 23.96
CA ILE A 408 -12.40 -16.54 23.49
C ILE A 408 -12.31 -15.60 24.71
N LEU A 409 -11.12 -15.02 24.90
CA LEU A 409 -10.83 -14.04 25.95
C LEU A 409 -10.95 -12.61 25.42
N ARG A 410 -10.52 -12.39 24.17
CA ARG A 410 -10.45 -11.07 23.55
C ARG A 410 -10.57 -11.20 22.04
N ILE A 411 -11.23 -10.24 21.41
CA ILE A 411 -11.24 -10.06 19.95
C ILE A 411 -10.78 -8.63 19.73
N HIS A 412 -9.73 -8.44 18.94
CA HIS A 412 -9.19 -7.12 18.60
C HIS A 412 -9.35 -6.90 17.10
N THR A 413 -10.08 -5.87 16.70
CA THR A 413 -10.43 -5.59 15.31
C THR A 413 -9.53 -4.52 14.69
N GLY A 414 -9.05 -4.78 13.47
CA GLY A 414 -8.15 -3.90 12.75
C GLY A 414 -6.73 -3.92 13.31
N PHE A 415 -5.85 -3.17 12.65
CA PHE A 415 -4.48 -2.97 13.11
C PHE A 415 -4.00 -1.59 12.64
N SER A 416 -3.64 -0.73 13.58
CA SER A 416 -3.01 0.57 13.28
C SER A 416 -1.50 0.37 13.28
N GLY A 417 -0.89 0.45 12.10
CA GLY A 417 0.52 0.14 11.88
C GLY A 417 1.48 1.26 12.32
N PRO A 418 2.79 1.07 12.06
CA PRO A 418 3.85 1.97 12.51
C PRO A 418 3.76 3.41 11.98
N ALA A 419 2.94 3.66 10.95
CA ALA A 419 2.66 5.01 10.44
C ALA A 419 1.82 5.86 11.41
N THR A 420 1.39 5.29 12.54
CA THR A 420 0.45 5.90 13.48
C THR A 420 1.10 6.10 14.85
N PRO A 421 0.73 7.16 15.59
CA PRO A 421 1.19 7.33 16.97
C PRO A 421 0.57 6.31 17.93
N ASP A 422 -0.46 5.58 17.50
CA ASP A 422 -1.20 4.62 18.30
C ASP A 422 -0.50 3.23 18.32
N TYR A 423 0.48 3.00 17.44
CA TYR A 423 1.24 1.74 17.34
C TYR A 423 2.07 1.43 18.61
N GLU A 424 2.90 2.36 19.06
CA GLU A 424 3.77 2.16 20.24
C GLU A 424 2.99 1.89 21.55
N PRO A 425 1.87 2.61 21.84
CA PRO A 425 0.98 2.24 22.93
C PRO A 425 0.41 0.82 22.79
N PHE A 426 0.00 0.42 21.57
CA PHE A 426 -0.53 -0.91 21.31
C PHE A 426 0.51 -2.00 21.57
N THR A 427 1.74 -1.88 21.05
CA THR A 427 2.78 -2.91 21.21
C THR A 427 3.10 -3.18 22.68
N LYS A 428 3.16 -2.12 23.50
CA LYS A 428 3.38 -2.23 24.96
C LYS A 428 2.21 -2.90 25.68
N ALA A 429 0.99 -2.51 25.35
CA ALA A 429 -0.21 -3.12 25.94
C ALA A 429 -0.34 -4.60 25.55
N PHE A 430 0.01 -4.93 24.30
CA PHE A 430 0.05 -6.30 23.80
C PHE A 430 1.09 -7.14 24.54
N ASP A 431 2.34 -6.69 24.64
CA ASP A 431 3.40 -7.42 25.37
C ASP A 431 2.95 -7.74 26.80
N GLN A 432 2.52 -6.73 27.56
CA GLN A 432 2.06 -6.93 28.93
C GLN A 432 0.95 -7.99 29.02
N TYR A 433 -0.05 -7.90 28.14
CA TYR A 433 -1.17 -8.85 28.12
C TYR A 433 -0.72 -10.28 27.78
N ILE A 434 0.13 -10.44 26.77
CA ILE A 434 0.60 -11.74 26.31
C ILE A 434 1.56 -12.39 27.31
N GLN A 435 2.43 -11.61 27.96
CA GLN A 435 3.29 -12.09 29.04
C GLN A 435 2.47 -12.64 30.21
N ASP A 436 1.39 -11.96 30.60
CA ASP A 436 0.51 -12.41 31.68
C ASP A 436 -0.28 -13.65 31.29
N LEU A 437 -0.81 -13.68 30.06
CA LEU A 437 -1.52 -14.83 29.51
C LEU A 437 -0.62 -16.08 29.46
N SER A 438 0.65 -15.93 29.11
CA SER A 438 1.61 -17.05 29.00
C SER A 438 1.88 -17.76 30.34
N LYS A 439 1.59 -17.10 31.48
CA LYS A 439 1.79 -17.63 32.84
C LYS A 439 0.56 -18.35 33.40
N SER A 440 -0.60 -18.25 32.73
CA SER A 440 -1.90 -18.80 33.14
C SER A 440 -2.22 -20.18 32.54
#